data_AF-A0A842THT2-F1
#
_entry.id   AF-A0A842THT2-F1
#
_cell.length_a   1.000
_cell.length_b   1.000
_cell.length_c   1.000
_cell.angle_alpha   90.00
_cell.angle_beta   90.00
_cell.angle_gamma   90.00
#
_symmetry.space_group_name_H-M   'P 1'
#
loop_
_entity.id
_entity.type
_entity.pdbx_description
1 polymer ?
#
loop_
_entity_poly.entity_id
_entity_poly.type
_entity_poly.pdbx_seq_one_letter_code
_entity_poly.pdbx_strand_id
1 'polypeptide(L)' 'MTLVKINRYYFWSLMDNLEWIDGYKERYGIIYIDRNHNLKRKIKKSGKWYSTLIKNNFFYL' A
#
# COMPACT_ATOMS: atom_id res chain seq x y z
N MET A 1 -9.90 24.17 -20.17
CA MET A 1 -9.46 23.00 -19.39
C MET A 1 -9.07 23.48 -18.00
N THR A 2 -9.89 23.21 -16.98
CA THR A 2 -9.62 23.65 -15.61
C THR A 2 -8.86 22.58 -14.86
N LEU A 3 -7.72 22.93 -14.26
CA LEU A 3 -6.95 22.04 -13.42
C LEU A 3 -7.68 21.81 -12.09
N VAL A 4 -7.77 20.55 -11.67
CA VAL A 4 -8.34 20.17 -10.38
C VAL A 4 -7.22 20.08 -9.34
N LYS A 5 -7.42 20.73 -8.19
CA LYS A 5 -6.46 20.69 -7.08
C LYS A 5 -6.64 19.40 -6.26
N ILE A 6 -5.61 18.56 -6.23
CA ILE A 6 -5.55 17.36 -5.39
C ILE A 6 -4.75 17.68 -4.13
N ASN A 7 -5.37 17.52 -2.96
CA ASN A 7 -4.71 17.81 -1.69
C ASN A 7 -3.97 16.60 -1.11
N ARG A 8 -4.52 15.39 -1.30
CA ARG A 8 -4.01 14.15 -0.69
C ARG A 8 -4.33 12.94 -1.57
N TYR A 9 -3.53 11.90 -1.42
CA TYR A 9 -3.73 10.57 -1.99
C TYR A 9 -3.56 9.52 -0.89
N TYR A 10 -4.49 8.58 -0.80
CA TYR A 10 -4.45 7.47 0.14
C TYR A 10 -4.37 6.16 -0.62
N PHE A 11 -3.29 5.42 -0.40
CA PHE A 11 -3.09 4.12 -1.02
C PHE A 11 -3.92 3.04 -0.31
N TRP A 12 -4.70 2.27 -1.06
CA TRP A 12 -5.33 1.05 -0.56
C TRP A 12 -4.43 -0.15 -0.82
N SER A 13 -3.83 -0.78 0.19
CA SER A 13 -3.94 -0.52 1.63
C SER A 13 -2.55 -0.47 2.29
N LEU A 14 -2.49 -0.05 3.55
CA LEU A 14 -1.22 -0.05 4.29
C LEU A 14 -0.69 -1.49 4.48
N MET A 15 -1.56 -2.42 4.84
CA MET A 15 -1.23 -3.82 5.09
C MET A 15 -2.32 -4.75 4.55
N ASP A 16 -1.95 -5.99 4.22
CA ASP A 16 -2.91 -6.97 3.72
C ASP A 16 -4.05 -7.18 4.72
N ASN A 17 -5.25 -6.77 4.33
CA ASN A 17 -6.46 -6.76 5.15
C ASN A 17 -7.45 -7.84 4.71
N LEU A 18 -8.59 -7.90 5.40
CA LEU A 18 -9.74 -8.70 4.99
C LEU A 18 -10.44 -7.99 3.84
N GLU A 19 -10.67 -8.71 2.75
CA GLU A 19 -11.54 -8.29 1.66
C GLU A 19 -12.91 -8.95 1.82
N TRP A 20 -13.97 -8.17 1.55
CA TRP A 20 -15.34 -8.54 1.91
C TRP A 20 -15.83 -9.83 1.22
N ILE A 21 -15.41 -10.04 -0.02
CA ILE A 21 -15.87 -11.16 -0.86
C ILE A 21 -14.82 -12.28 -0.89
N ASP A 22 -13.53 -11.91 -0.92
CA ASP A 22 -12.44 -12.85 -1.19
C ASP A 22 -11.62 -13.24 0.07
N GLY A 23 -12.03 -12.77 1.24
CA GLY A 23 -11.34 -13.04 2.49
C GLY A 23 -9.91 -12.49 2.49
N TYR A 24 -8.90 -13.34 2.73
CA TYR A 24 -7.48 -12.94 2.78
C TYR A 24 -6.67 -13.39 1.56
N LYS A 25 -7.35 -13.82 0.49
CA LYS A 25 -6.70 -14.29 -0.72
C LYS A 25 -6.02 -13.13 -1.45
N GLU A 26 -6.73 -12.03 -1.62
CA GLU A 26 -6.22 -10.81 -2.23
C GLU A 26 -5.33 -10.02 -1.27
N ARG A 27 -4.29 -9.39 -1.82
CA ARG A 27 -3.18 -8.81 -1.03
C ARG A 27 -2.78 -7.43 -1.53
N TYR A 28 -3.65 -6.45 -1.29
CA TYR A 28 -3.45 -5.06 -1.72
C TYR A 28 -2.46 -4.27 -0.87
N GLY A 29 -2.12 -4.75 0.33
CA GLY A 29 -1.27 -4.02 1.26
C GLY A 29 0.15 -3.83 0.76
N ILE A 30 0.77 -2.68 1.04
CA ILE A 30 2.23 -2.55 0.89
C ILE A 30 3.03 -3.31 1.96
N ILE A 31 2.36 -3.75 3.03
CA ILE A 31 2.87 -4.62 4.08
C ILE A 31 2.16 -5.98 4.01
N TYR A 32 2.93 -7.06 3.82
CA TYR A 32 2.43 -8.41 3.91
C TYR A 32 2.19 -8.85 5.36
N ILE A 33 1.09 -9.56 5.62
CA ILE A 33 0.81 -10.22 6.90
C ILE A 33 0.90 -11.74 6.75
N ASP A 34 1.84 -12.33 7.47
CA ASP A 34 2.07 -13.77 7.52
C ASP A 34 1.08 -14.44 8.49
N ARG A 35 -0.10 -14.79 7.99
CA ARG A 35 -1.17 -15.39 8.80
C ARG A 35 -0.85 -16.78 9.34
N ASN A 36 0.12 -17.47 8.75
CA ASN A 36 0.55 -18.80 9.18
C ASN A 36 1.64 -18.76 10.26
N HIS A 37 2.28 -17.60 10.48
CA HIS A 37 3.41 -17.46 11.40
C HIS A 37 3.22 -16.26 12.33
N ASN A 38 2.26 -16.35 13.25
CA ASN A 38 2.00 -15.35 14.30
C ASN A 38 1.80 -13.93 13.77
N LEU A 39 1.13 -13.78 12.63
CA LEU A 39 0.84 -12.49 12.00
C LEU A 39 2.09 -11.63 11.77
N LYS A 40 3.26 -12.21 11.48
CA LYS A 40 4.48 -11.43 11.22
C LYS A 40 4.27 -10.48 10.03
N ARG A 41 4.78 -9.24 10.14
CA ARG A 41 4.69 -8.23 9.07
C ARG A 41 5.98 -8.18 8.26
N LYS A 42 5.85 -8.12 6.94
CA LYS A 42 6.99 -8.00 6.01
C LYS A 42 6.71 -6.87 5.01
N ILE A 43 7.59 -5.89 4.93
CA ILE A 43 7.44 -4.78 3.95
C ILE A 43 7.67 -5.34 2.54
N LYS A 44 6.68 -5.18 1.65
CA LYS A 44 6.78 -5.61 0.25
C LYS A 44 7.70 -4.68 -0.55
N LYS A 45 8.10 -5.09 -1.75
CA LYS A 45 8.85 -4.23 -2.68
C LYS A 45 8.12 -2.90 -2.95
N SER A 46 6.80 -2.95 -3.11
CA SER A 46 5.94 -1.76 -3.27
C SER A 46 6.03 -0.81 -2.08
N GLY A 47 6.09 -1.30 -0.84
CA GLY A 47 6.26 -0.45 0.34
C GLY A 47 7.62 0.26 0.38
N LYS A 48 8.69 -0.42 -0.03
CA LYS A 48 10.02 0.22 -0.16
C LYS A 48 10.01 1.28 -1.26
N TRP A 49 9.43 0.97 -2.42
CA TRP A 49 9.28 1.92 -3.52
C TRP A 49 8.44 3.14 -3.11
N TYR A 50 7.29 2.93 -2.46
CA TYR A 50 6.40 4.00 -2.02
C TYR A 50 7.08 4.92 -0.99
N SER A 51 7.92 4.35 -0.10
CA SER A 51 8.77 5.14 0.81
C SER A 51 9.74 6.04 0.06
N THR A 52 10.43 5.51 -0.96
CA THR A 52 11.32 6.31 -1.82
C THR A 52 10.56 7.38 -2.59
N LEU A 53 9.39 7.05 -3.15
CA LEU A 53 8.55 7.99 -3.88
C LEU A 53 8.14 9.18 -3.02
N ILE A 54 7.67 8.94 -1.78
CA ILE A 54 7.30 9.99 -0.84
C ILE A 54 8.51 10.84 -0.44
N LYS A 55 9.66 10.21 -0.15
CA LYS A 55 10.91 10.93 0.19
C LYS A 55 11.34 11.87 -0.93
N ASN A 56 11.09 11.47 -2.17
CA ASN A 56 11.40 12.25 -3.36
C ASN A 56 10.23 13.15 -3.79
N ASN A 57 9.26 13.43 -2.93
CA ASN A 57 8.11 14.29 -3.22
C ASN A 57 7.45 14.00 -4.57
N PHE A 58 7.31 12.70 -4.91
CA PHE A 58 6.69 12.22 -6.14
C PHE A 58 7.41 12.59 -7.47
N PHE A 59 8.64 13.09 -7.43
CA PHE A 59 9.39 13.53 -8.62
C PHE A 59 9.78 12.41 -9.63
N TYR A 60 9.62 11.15 -9.26
CA TYR A 60 9.99 9.98 -10.09
C TYR A 60 8.78 9.18 -10.60
N LEU A 61 7.60 9.79 -10.60
CA LEU A 61 6.44 9.35 -11.38
C LEU A 61 6.51 9.99 -12.77
#